data_AF-A0A519GAW4-F1
#
_entry.id   AF-A0A519GAW4-F1
#
_cell.length_a   1.000
_cell.length_b   1.000
_cell.length_c   1.000
_cell.angle_alpha   90.00
_cell.angle_beta   90.00
_cell.angle_gamma   90.00
#
_symmetry.space_group_name_H-M   'P 1'
#
loop_
_entity.id
_entity.type
_entity.pdbx_description
1 polymer ?
#
loop_
_entity_poly.entity_id
_entity_poly.type
_entity_poly.pdbx_seq_one_letter_code
_entity_poly.pdbx_strand_id
1 'polypeptide(L)' 'PGAESSVAKLVGVRSRQDSAELAMELLGPEMFTRSERALAANDLFLRNRCLSIAGGTTQILRNVAGERILGLPRG' A
#
# COMPACT_ATOMS: atom_id res chain seq x y z
N PRO A 1 -1.31 -1.32 -18.28
CA PRO A 1 -0.21 -1.64 -17.34
C PRO A 1 0.49 -2.96 -17.71
N GLY A 2 1.82 -2.93 -17.83
CA GLY A 2 2.64 -4.14 -17.99
C GLY A 2 2.77 -4.93 -16.68
N ALA A 3 3.21 -6.18 -16.74
CA ALA A 3 3.30 -7.04 -15.55
C ALA A 3 4.34 -6.50 -14.54
N GLU A 4 5.43 -5.93 -15.04
CA GLU A 4 6.49 -5.27 -14.27
C GLU A 4 5.94 -4.03 -13.53
N SER A 5 5.06 -3.26 -14.19
CA SER A 5 4.38 -2.11 -13.58
C SER A 5 3.43 -2.56 -12.47
N SER A 6 2.75 -3.70 -12.64
CA SER A 6 1.93 -4.31 -11.57
C SER A 6 2.79 -4.68 -10.36
N VAL A 7 3.96 -5.30 -10.56
CA VAL A 7 4.89 -5.63 -9.48
C VAL A 7 5.41 -4.37 -8.79
N ALA A 8 5.89 -3.38 -9.55
CA ALA A 8 6.38 -2.12 -9.00
C ALA A 8 5.32 -1.42 -8.16
N LYS A 9 4.06 -1.44 -8.62
CA LYS A 9 2.93 -0.93 -7.84
C LYS A 9 2.71 -1.72 -6.55
N LEU A 10 2.66 -3.05 -6.61
CA LEU A 10 2.46 -3.89 -5.42
C LEU A 10 3.52 -3.62 -4.34
N VAL A 11 4.79 -3.55 -4.73
CA VAL A 11 5.91 -3.24 -3.82
C VAL A 11 5.77 -1.83 -3.26
N GLY A 12 5.54 -0.83 -4.12
CA GLY A 12 5.42 0.56 -3.71
C GLY A 12 4.20 0.85 -2.82
N VAL A 13 3.08 0.16 -3.04
CA VAL A 13 1.89 0.29 -2.18
C VAL A 13 2.18 -0.29 -0.80
N ARG A 14 2.74 -1.50 -0.74
CA ARG A 14 3.11 -2.14 0.52
C ARG A 14 4.08 -1.27 1.31
N SER A 15 5.18 -0.83 0.69
CA SER A 15 6.18 0.01 1.35
C SER A 15 5.59 1.30 1.96
N ARG A 16 4.64 1.95 1.26
CA ARG A 16 3.98 3.16 1.78
C ARG A 16 3.03 2.88 2.94
N GLN A 17 2.33 1.75 2.91
CA GLN A 17 1.44 1.34 3.99
C GLN A 17 2.25 0.93 5.22
N ASP A 18 3.26 0.06 5.05
CA ASP A 18 4.17 -0.37 6.13
C ASP A 18 4.86 0.84 6.79
N SER A 19 5.31 1.83 5.99
CA SER A 19 5.93 3.05 6.53
C SER A 19 4.95 3.93 7.32
N ALA A 20 3.69 4.02 6.87
CA ALA A 20 2.68 4.80 7.57
C ALA A 20 2.21 4.09 8.86
N GLU A 21 2.11 2.76 8.84
CA GLU A 21 1.85 1.94 10.04
C GLU A 21 2.97 2.09 11.06
N LEU A 22 4.23 2.00 10.64
CA LEU A 22 5.38 2.23 11.52
C LEU A 22 5.36 3.63 12.15
N ALA A 23 4.98 4.67 11.39
CA ALA A 23 4.87 6.02 11.95
C ALA A 23 3.79 6.10 13.05
N MET A 24 2.67 5.40 12.89
CA MET A 24 1.63 5.30 13.91
C MET A 24 2.12 4.55 15.15
N GLU A 25 2.83 3.43 14.96
CA GLU A 25 3.43 2.66 16.06
C GLU A 25 4.43 3.48 16.86
N LEU A 26 5.31 4.22 16.19
CA LEU A 26 6.32 5.07 16.84
C LEU A 26 5.71 6.25 17.62
N LEU A 27 4.60 6.80 17.14
CA LEU A 27 3.86 7.85 17.86
C LEU A 27 3.12 7.31 19.09
N GLY A 28 2.69 6.05 19.04
CA GLY A 28 1.94 5.41 20.12
C GLY A 28 0.73 6.27 20.52
N PRO A 29 0.49 6.52 21.82
CA PRO A 29 -0.66 7.31 22.27
C PRO A 29 -0.73 8.75 21.74
N GLU A 30 0.38 9.36 21.29
CA GLU A 30 0.37 10.72 20.73
C GLU A 30 -0.53 10.81 19.48
N MET A 31 -0.72 9.69 18.77
CA MET A 31 -1.56 9.63 17.56
C MET A 31 -3.03 10.04 17.79
N PHE A 32 -3.50 10.00 19.03
CA PHE A 32 -4.86 10.40 19.42
C PHE A 32 -4.98 11.89 19.78
N THR A 33 -3.89 12.65 19.68
CA THR A 33 -3.87 14.09 19.94
C THR A 33 -4.09 14.89 18.66
N ARG A 34 -4.11 16.23 18.79
CA ARG A 34 -4.11 17.16 17.65
C ARG A 34 -2.72 17.77 17.41
N SER A 35 -1.64 17.11 17.83
CA SER A 35 -0.29 17.56 17.50
C SER A 35 -0.10 17.54 15.98
N GLU A 36 0.74 18.43 15.44
CA GLU A 36 1.01 18.46 14.00
C GLU A 36 1.56 17.12 13.48
N ARG A 37 2.38 16.45 14.30
CA ARG A 37 2.94 15.13 14.00
C ARG A 37 1.85 14.06 13.93
N ALA A 38 0.93 14.06 14.90
CA ALA A 38 -0.21 13.14 14.90
C ALA A 38 -1.12 13.38 13.68
N LEU A 39 -1.42 14.63 13.34
CA LEU A 39 -2.24 14.97 12.18
C LEU A 39 -1.58 14.50 10.87
N ALA A 40 -0.28 14.73 10.71
CA ALA A 40 0.47 14.30 9.52
C ALA A 40 0.51 12.76 9.39
N ALA A 41 0.79 12.04 10.48
CA ALA A 41 0.84 10.58 10.46
C ALA A 41 -0.54 9.96 10.18
N ASN A 42 -1.60 10.50 10.79
CA ASN A 42 -2.97 10.05 10.53
C ASN A 42 -3.37 10.30 9.07
N ASP A 43 -3.07 11.48 8.52
CA ASP A 43 -3.36 11.79 7.10
C ASP A 43 -2.64 10.82 6.16
N LEU A 44 -1.34 10.57 6.39
CA LEU A 44 -0.56 9.60 5.61
C LEU A 44 -1.13 8.18 5.71
N PHE A 45 -1.43 7.72 6.92
CA PHE A 45 -1.99 6.38 7.16
C PHE A 45 -3.33 6.20 6.43
N LEU A 46 -4.26 7.13 6.62
CA LEU A 46 -5.60 7.04 6.04
C LEU A 46 -5.59 7.16 4.51
N ARG A 47 -4.78 8.07 3.95
CA ARG A 47 -4.65 8.23 2.49
C ARG A 47 -4.10 6.98 1.83
N ASN A 48 -3.11 6.33 2.44
CA ASN A 48 -2.46 5.17 1.84
C ASN A 48 -3.37 3.93 1.79
N ARG A 49 -4.49 3.88 2.53
CA ARG A 49 -5.43 2.74 2.49
C ARG A 49 -6.02 2.52 1.10
N CYS A 50 -6.38 3.60 0.40
CA CYS A 50 -7.01 3.52 -0.91
C CYS A 50 -6.08 2.93 -1.99
N LEU A 51 -4.76 2.96 -1.79
CA LEU A 51 -3.78 2.48 -2.76
C LEU A 51 -3.88 0.97 -3.04
N SER A 52 -4.48 0.22 -2.12
CA SER A 52 -4.79 -1.20 -2.29
C SER A 52 -5.80 -1.49 -3.41
N ILE A 53 -6.59 -0.49 -3.81
CA ILE A 53 -7.63 -0.57 -4.86
C ILE A 53 -7.42 0.43 -6.01
N ALA A 54 -6.80 1.58 -5.73
CA ALA A 54 -6.62 2.65 -6.71
C ALA A 54 -5.73 2.17 -7.86
N GLY A 55 -6.21 2.25 -9.11
CA GLY A 55 -5.46 1.77 -10.29
C GLY A 55 -5.29 0.25 -10.33
N GLY A 56 -6.27 -0.50 -9.79
CA GLY A 56 -6.28 -1.97 -9.77
C GLY A 56 -6.05 -2.54 -8.37
N THR A 57 -6.85 -3.54 -7.99
CA THR A 57 -6.75 -4.15 -6.67
C THR A 57 -5.46 -4.97 -6.52
N THR A 58 -4.99 -5.11 -5.28
CA THR A 58 -3.81 -5.91 -4.96
C THR A 58 -3.94 -7.35 -5.46
N GLN A 59 -5.12 -7.97 -5.32
CA GLN A 59 -5.37 -9.33 -5.79
C GLN A 59 -5.26 -9.45 -7.31
N ILE A 60 -5.90 -8.53 -8.05
CA ILE A 60 -5.87 -8.56 -9.52
C ILE A 60 -4.45 -8.36 -10.03
N LEU A 61 -3.67 -7.44 -9.44
CA LEU A 61 -2.31 -7.20 -9.85
C LEU A 61 -1.37 -8.38 -9.57
N ARG A 62 -1.61 -9.14 -8.48
CA ARG A 62 -0.89 -10.39 -8.21
C ARG A 62 -1.19 -11.46 -9.26
N ASN A 63 -2.46 -11.60 -9.66
CA ASN A 63 -2.83 -12.53 -10.73
C ASN A 63 -2.16 -12.14 -12.05
N VAL A 64 -2.22 -10.86 -12.44
CA VAL A 64 -1.56 -10.36 -13.65
C VAL A 64 -0.05 -10.64 -13.64
N ALA A 65 0.61 -10.42 -12.50
CA ALA A 65 2.03 -10.73 -12.36
C ALA A 65 2.30 -12.25 -12.44
N GLY A 66 1.50 -13.07 -11.76
CA GLY A 66 1.63 -14.53 -11.80
C GLY A 66 1.43 -15.13 -13.19
N GLU A 67 0.38 -14.71 -13.89
CA GLU A 67 0.10 -15.18 -15.26
C GLU A 67 1.20 -14.76 -16.24
N ARG A 68 1.62 -13.49 -16.18
CA ARG A 68 2.49 -12.92 -17.24
C ARG A 68 3.98 -13.06 -16.99
N ILE A 69 4.41 -13.12 -15.73
CA ILE A 69 5.83 -13.27 -15.36
C ILE A 69 6.15 -14.73 -15.08
N LEU A 70 5.28 -15.42 -14.34
CA LEU A 70 5.52 -16.79 -13.88
C LEU A 70 4.84 -17.85 -14.75
N GLY A 71 4.02 -17.45 -15.74
CA GLY A 71 3.33 -18.38 -16.64
C GLY A 71 2.23 -19.21 -15.94
N LEU A 72 1.70 -18.73 -14.81
CA LEU A 72 0.65 -19.45 -14.09
C LEU A 72 -0.63 -19.56 -14.94
N PRO A 73 -1.37 -20.67 -14.83
CA PRO A 73 -2.64 -20.83 -15.53
C PRO A 73 -3.65 -19.77 -15.06
N ARG A 74 -4.54 -19.39 -15.98
CA ARG A 74 -5.64 -18.49 -15.67
C ARG A 74 -6.72 -19.22 -14.87
N GLY A 75 -7.13 -18.62 -13.76
CA GLY A 75 -8.32 -19.01 -13.02
C GLY A 75 -9.54 -18.20 -13.43
#